data_AF-A0A415IMY9-F1
#
_entry.id   AF-A0A415IMY9-F1
#
_cell.length_a   1.000
_cell.length_b   1.000
_cell.length_c   1.000
_cell.angle_alpha   90.00
_cell.angle_beta   90.00
_cell.angle_gamma   90.00
#
_symmetry.space_group_name_H-M   'P 1'
#
loop_
_entity.id
_entity.type
_entity.pdbx_description
1 polymer ?
#
loop_
_entity_poly.entity_id
_entity_poly.type
_entity_poly.pdbx_seq_one_letter_code
_entity_poly.pdbx_strand_id
1 'polypeptide(L)'
;MKINQWIFYCLFLGLISCQSQEQTFTVHCSGLDAYEGDTVYLWRYGADRMTSDRDYGKAPLDFAIIRNGEVSFSGKEDTLHIYGMEHSGSMNFFYPERGELTLTNPVPDKSTNPYSQNVRLWKLWHEDDFPLEATRQFVFDNARNAIGWMVFDRWAAIYPDELETLYQKTPSQMRDSTSVLIGLKRMLDATRSLKPGDHFIDFKQVEYAEKDSLLFSDIAGQGHPVCLLFFLKPNEKDAVRTEIKNLREQYPDIRIIVPTYRYPDPESKEFIHELETDYQATILDDSRRFEKSARWKYRIYGSFNYEYLFDAQGQLVKMKPVL
;
A
#
# COMPACT_ATOMS: atom_id res chain seq x y z
N MET A 1 66.13 15.67 -17.37
CA MET A 1 65.23 15.02 -18.35
C MET A 1 64.35 13.97 -17.63
N LYS A 2 63.41 14.38 -16.77
CA LYS A 2 62.47 13.49 -16.03
C LYS A 2 61.18 14.22 -15.56
N ILE A 3 60.66 15.16 -16.33
CA ILE A 3 59.40 15.88 -15.99
C ILE A 3 58.33 15.73 -17.09
N ASN A 4 58.70 15.34 -18.31
CA ASN A 4 57.75 15.20 -19.43
C ASN A 4 57.04 13.85 -19.55
N GLN A 5 57.28 12.87 -18.67
CA GLN A 5 56.60 11.56 -18.73
C GLN A 5 55.35 11.47 -17.86
N TRP A 6 55.13 12.38 -16.91
CA TRP A 6 53.96 12.34 -16.02
C TRP A 6 52.73 13.05 -16.60
N ILE A 7 52.93 14.05 -17.46
CA ILE A 7 51.82 14.81 -18.08
C ILE A 7 51.06 13.95 -19.11
N PHE A 8 51.73 12.99 -19.75
CA PHE A 8 51.09 12.08 -20.72
C PHE A 8 50.22 10.99 -20.07
N TYR A 9 50.48 10.60 -18.82
CA TYR A 9 49.64 9.61 -18.12
C TYR A 9 48.35 10.22 -17.52
N CYS A 10 48.35 11.52 -17.20
CA CYS A 10 47.15 12.21 -16.74
C CYS A 10 46.15 12.51 -17.87
N LEU A 11 46.60 12.57 -19.13
CA LEU A 11 45.72 12.81 -20.28
C LEU A 11 45.02 11.55 -20.82
N PHE A 12 45.48 10.35 -20.45
CA PHE A 12 44.82 9.08 -20.81
C PHE A 12 43.81 8.58 -19.76
N LEU A 13 43.89 9.05 -18.50
CA LEU A 13 42.90 8.73 -17.46
C LEU A 13 41.63 9.61 -17.54
N GLY A 14 41.64 10.65 -18.38
CA GLY A 14 40.49 11.52 -18.63
C GLY A 14 39.55 11.06 -19.76
N LEU A 15 39.80 9.91 -20.38
CA LEU A 15 39.02 9.38 -21.52
C LEU A 15 38.40 8.00 -21.28
N ILE A 16 38.49 7.45 -20.07
CA ILE A 16 37.45 6.54 -19.61
C ILE A 16 36.31 7.44 -19.13
N SER A 17 35.63 8.03 -20.12
CA SER A 17 34.20 8.23 -20.02
C SER A 17 33.65 6.97 -19.35
N CYS A 18 33.14 7.12 -18.12
CA CYS A 18 32.07 6.24 -17.69
C CYS A 18 31.01 6.38 -18.79
N GLN A 19 31.08 5.51 -19.80
CA GLN A 19 29.88 4.95 -20.39
C GLN A 19 29.21 4.28 -19.19
N SER A 20 28.47 5.06 -18.41
CA SER A 20 27.38 4.52 -17.63
C SER A 20 26.56 3.80 -18.68
N GLN A 21 26.71 2.48 -18.74
CA GLN A 21 25.87 1.64 -19.55
C GLN A 21 24.46 2.07 -19.18
N GLU A 22 23.76 2.76 -20.10
CA GLU A 22 22.45 3.31 -19.78
C GLU A 22 21.63 2.15 -19.24
N GLN A 23 21.15 2.26 -18.00
CA GLN A 23 20.40 1.20 -17.39
C GLN A 23 19.09 1.09 -18.15
N THR A 24 18.94 0.02 -18.91
CA THR A 24 17.76 -0.23 -19.75
C THR A 24 16.96 -1.40 -19.20
N PHE A 25 15.65 -1.33 -19.38
CA PHE A 25 14.77 -2.48 -19.24
C PHE A 25 14.43 -3.02 -20.63
N THR A 26 14.17 -4.32 -20.68
CA THR A 26 13.49 -4.98 -21.79
C THR A 26 12.40 -5.86 -21.20
N VAL A 27 11.20 -5.80 -21.77
CA VAL A 27 10.09 -6.69 -21.38
C VAL A 27 9.67 -7.49 -22.59
N HIS A 28 9.61 -8.82 -22.41
CA HIS A 28 9.10 -9.77 -23.38
C HIS A 28 7.79 -10.32 -22.85
N CYS A 29 6.70 -10.15 -23.59
CA CYS A 29 5.40 -10.70 -23.22
C CYS A 29 5.01 -11.79 -24.21
N SER A 30 4.64 -12.96 -23.71
CA SER A 30 4.16 -14.11 -24.47
C SER A 30 2.77 -14.57 -24.00
N GLY A 31 2.16 -15.52 -24.70
CA GLY A 31 0.83 -16.04 -24.39
C GLY A 31 -0.31 -15.13 -24.87
N LEU A 32 -0.07 -14.39 -25.95
CA LEU A 32 -1.03 -13.47 -26.56
C LEU A 32 -1.64 -14.00 -27.86
N ASP A 33 -1.62 -15.32 -28.10
CA ASP A 33 -2.08 -15.94 -29.36
C ASP A 33 -3.52 -15.56 -29.75
N ALA A 34 -4.38 -15.37 -28.74
CA ALA A 34 -5.78 -14.96 -28.93
C ALA A 34 -5.94 -13.52 -29.47
N TYR A 35 -4.86 -12.73 -29.46
CA TYR A 35 -4.83 -11.31 -29.84
C TYR A 35 -3.87 -11.05 -31.01
N GLU A 36 -3.53 -12.08 -31.78
CA GLU A 36 -2.60 -11.98 -32.91
C GLU A 36 -3.00 -10.85 -33.88
N GLY A 37 -2.03 -10.00 -34.25
CA GLY A 37 -2.25 -8.85 -35.13
C GLY A 37 -2.79 -7.58 -34.45
N ASP A 38 -3.20 -7.65 -33.18
CA ASP A 38 -3.58 -6.46 -32.43
C ASP A 38 -2.37 -5.56 -32.12
N THR A 39 -2.63 -4.26 -31.95
CA THR A 39 -1.62 -3.31 -31.49
C THR A 39 -1.63 -3.24 -29.96
N VAL A 40 -0.46 -3.47 -29.37
CA VAL A 40 -0.19 -3.23 -27.95
C VAL A 40 0.41 -1.85 -27.78
N TYR A 41 -0.15 -1.06 -26.89
CA TYR A 41 0.38 0.26 -26.53
C TYR A 41 1.07 0.21 -25.17
N LEU A 42 2.27 0.78 -25.09
CA LEU A 42 3.00 0.94 -23.84
C LEU A 42 2.67 2.29 -23.21
N TRP A 43 2.13 2.28 -22.01
CA TRP A 43 1.74 3.46 -21.25
C TRP A 43 2.49 3.56 -19.94
N ARG A 44 2.71 4.79 -19.51
CA ARG A 44 3.26 5.10 -18.19
C ARG A 44 2.13 5.49 -17.24
N TYR A 45 2.17 4.95 -16.02
CA TYR A 45 1.21 5.19 -14.95
C TYR A 45 1.89 5.71 -13.68
N GLY A 46 1.12 6.44 -12.88
CA GLY A 46 1.45 6.66 -11.47
C GLY A 46 1.47 5.34 -10.69
N ALA A 47 2.12 5.33 -9.52
CA ALA A 47 2.29 4.12 -8.72
C ALA A 47 0.96 3.44 -8.31
N ASP A 48 -0.10 4.22 -8.10
CA ASP A 48 -1.46 3.75 -7.77
C ASP A 48 -2.23 3.16 -8.98
N ARG A 49 -1.69 3.31 -10.20
CA ARG A 49 -2.28 2.92 -11.48
C ARG A 49 -3.61 3.61 -11.79
N MET A 50 -3.92 4.74 -11.12
CA MET A 50 -5.17 5.47 -11.30
C MET A 50 -5.13 6.42 -12.49
N THR A 51 -3.96 7.01 -12.76
CA THR A 51 -3.74 7.94 -13.87
C THR A 51 -2.54 7.53 -14.69
N SER A 52 -2.67 7.70 -16.00
CA SER A 52 -1.67 7.42 -17.01
C SER A 52 -1.33 8.67 -17.80
N ASP A 53 -0.28 8.57 -18.63
CA ASP A 53 0.05 9.61 -19.61
C ASP A 53 -1.14 9.93 -20.56
N ARG A 54 -2.04 8.98 -20.82
CA ARG A 54 -3.26 9.19 -21.62
C ARG A 54 -4.20 10.20 -20.98
N ASP A 55 -4.39 10.14 -19.66
CA ASP A 55 -5.29 11.03 -18.91
C ASP A 55 -4.82 12.49 -18.95
N TYR A 56 -3.53 12.70 -19.26
CA TYR A 56 -2.93 14.00 -19.51
C TYR A 56 -2.83 14.37 -20.99
N GLY A 57 -3.50 13.62 -21.88
CA GLY A 57 -3.52 13.86 -23.32
C GLY A 57 -2.21 13.58 -24.04
N LYS A 58 -1.30 12.78 -23.46
CA LYS A 58 -0.03 12.41 -24.09
C LYS A 58 -0.19 11.15 -24.95
N ALA A 59 0.71 11.01 -25.91
CA ALA A 59 0.86 9.81 -26.71
C ALA A 59 1.39 8.63 -25.86
N PRO A 60 1.16 7.37 -26.28
CA PRO A 60 1.83 6.22 -25.68
C PRO A 60 3.36 6.36 -25.77
N LEU A 61 4.07 5.70 -24.85
CA LEU A 61 5.53 5.67 -24.87
C LEU A 61 6.06 4.95 -26.12
N ASP A 62 5.39 3.86 -26.49
CA ASP A 62 5.69 3.04 -27.65
C ASP A 62 4.47 2.18 -28.05
N PHE A 63 4.54 1.51 -29.20
CA PHE A 63 3.56 0.52 -29.62
C PHE A 63 4.20 -0.61 -30.42
N ALA A 64 3.60 -1.79 -30.38
CA ALA A 64 4.04 -2.93 -31.17
C ALA A 64 2.85 -3.81 -31.57
N ILE A 65 2.98 -4.51 -32.69
CA ILE A 65 1.95 -5.45 -33.16
C ILE A 65 2.27 -6.84 -32.62
N ILE A 66 1.27 -7.52 -32.06
CA ILE A 66 1.41 -8.89 -31.58
C ILE A 66 1.73 -9.81 -32.77
N ARG A 67 2.83 -10.55 -32.65
CA ARG A 67 3.28 -11.51 -33.66
C ARG A 67 3.66 -12.83 -33.01
N ASN A 68 3.11 -13.92 -33.52
CA ASN A 68 3.25 -15.26 -32.94
C ASN A 68 2.91 -15.28 -31.43
N GLY A 69 1.87 -14.55 -31.02
CA GLY A 69 1.47 -14.45 -29.62
C GLY A 69 2.46 -13.71 -28.72
N GLU A 70 3.40 -12.95 -29.29
CA GLU A 70 4.46 -12.26 -28.56
C GLU A 70 4.54 -10.77 -28.89
N VAL A 71 5.00 -9.99 -27.90
CA VAL A 71 5.39 -8.58 -28.06
C VAL A 71 6.59 -8.26 -27.16
N SER A 72 7.37 -7.25 -27.52
CA SER A 72 8.48 -6.79 -26.67
C SER A 72 8.64 -5.29 -26.71
N PHE A 73 9.04 -4.71 -25.58
CA PHE A 73 9.37 -3.30 -25.44
C PHE A 73 10.72 -3.14 -24.77
N SER A 74 11.39 -2.02 -25.01
CA SER A 74 12.63 -1.67 -24.33
C SER A 74 12.72 -0.18 -24.12
N GLY A 75 13.40 0.23 -23.07
CA GLY A 75 13.54 1.63 -22.72
C GLY A 75 14.55 1.84 -21.60
N LYS A 76 14.64 3.09 -21.13
CA LYS A 76 15.45 3.43 -19.95
C LYS A 76 14.74 2.95 -18.69
N GLU A 77 15.49 2.45 -17.72
CA GLU A 77 14.97 2.13 -16.39
C GLU A 77 14.21 3.34 -15.83
N ASP A 78 13.02 3.08 -15.28
CA ASP A 78 12.16 4.12 -14.72
C ASP A 78 11.68 3.71 -13.33
N THR A 79 12.35 4.22 -12.31
CA THR A 79 12.05 3.81 -10.94
C THR A 79 10.80 4.46 -10.37
N LEU A 80 10.24 5.47 -11.05
CA LEU A 80 9.22 6.37 -10.51
C LEU A 80 7.81 6.07 -11.02
N HIS A 81 7.67 5.15 -11.97
CA HIS A 81 6.39 4.82 -12.59
C HIS A 81 6.17 3.31 -12.72
N ILE A 82 4.92 2.94 -12.97
CA ILE A 82 4.52 1.59 -13.39
C ILE A 82 4.14 1.66 -14.86
N TYR A 83 4.54 0.66 -15.65
CA TYR A 83 4.25 0.63 -17.08
C TYR A 83 3.11 -0.36 -17.34
N GLY A 84 2.20 0.00 -18.24
CA GLY A 84 1.07 -0.83 -18.66
C GLY A 84 1.17 -1.15 -20.14
N MET A 85 1.09 -2.43 -20.50
CA MET A 85 0.93 -2.90 -21.87
C MET A 85 -0.55 -3.14 -22.13
N GLU A 86 -1.18 -2.26 -22.89
CA GLU A 86 -2.62 -2.29 -23.15
C GLU A 86 -2.91 -2.83 -24.55
N HIS A 87 -3.82 -3.80 -24.63
CA HIS A 87 -4.38 -4.32 -25.88
C HIS A 87 -5.88 -4.57 -25.74
N SER A 88 -6.54 -4.98 -26.82
CA SER A 88 -8.01 -5.05 -26.96
C SER A 88 -8.74 -5.87 -25.88
N GLY A 89 -8.06 -6.75 -25.14
CA GLY A 89 -8.67 -7.63 -24.15
C GLY A 89 -8.02 -7.64 -22.76
N SER A 90 -6.91 -6.94 -22.54
CA SER A 90 -6.24 -6.91 -21.22
C SER A 90 -5.25 -5.75 -21.10
N MET A 91 -4.79 -5.55 -19.87
CA MET A 91 -3.71 -4.63 -19.55
C MET A 91 -2.77 -5.27 -18.53
N ASN A 92 -1.52 -5.46 -18.93
CA ASN A 92 -0.48 -6.05 -18.10
C ASN A 92 0.43 -4.97 -17.53
N PHE A 93 0.60 -4.96 -16.22
CA PHE A 93 1.46 -3.98 -15.55
C PHE A 93 2.79 -4.60 -15.15
N PHE A 94 3.86 -3.81 -15.28
CA PHE A 94 5.18 -4.18 -14.79
C PHE A 94 5.93 -2.93 -14.31
N TYR A 95 6.91 -3.17 -13.45
CA TYR A 95 7.85 -2.16 -13.00
C TYR A 95 9.09 -2.19 -13.92
N PRO A 96 9.41 -1.09 -14.63
CA PRO A 96 10.46 -1.06 -15.65
C PRO A 96 11.86 -0.96 -15.02
N GLU A 97 12.27 -2.04 -14.36
CA GLU A 97 13.59 -2.20 -13.75
C GLU A 97 14.62 -2.73 -14.75
N ARG A 98 15.91 -2.47 -14.49
CA ARG A 98 17.00 -2.92 -15.36
C ARG A 98 16.97 -4.42 -15.61
N GLY A 99 17.38 -4.81 -16.82
CA GLY A 99 17.45 -6.20 -17.26
C GLY A 99 16.26 -6.59 -18.14
N GLU A 100 16.18 -7.89 -18.42
CA GLU A 100 15.13 -8.48 -19.24
C GLU A 100 14.09 -9.12 -18.32
N LEU A 101 12.82 -8.81 -18.53
CA LEU A 101 11.68 -9.37 -17.83
C LEU A 101 10.83 -10.17 -18.82
N THR A 102 10.55 -11.43 -18.51
CA THR A 102 9.61 -12.25 -19.26
C THR A 102 8.27 -12.28 -18.53
N LEU A 103 7.22 -11.88 -19.23
CA LEU A 103 5.83 -11.92 -18.80
C LEU A 103 5.11 -13.01 -19.60
N THR A 104 4.66 -14.09 -18.98
CA THR A 104 3.74 -15.04 -19.60
C THR A 104 2.34 -14.59 -19.22
N ASN A 105 1.67 -13.87 -20.12
CA ASN A 105 0.46 -13.10 -19.84
C ASN A 105 -0.49 -13.78 -18.82
N PRO A 106 -0.78 -13.17 -17.64
CA PRO A 106 -0.34 -11.85 -17.14
C PRO A 106 0.84 -11.90 -16.14
N VAL A 107 1.58 -13.00 -16.07
CA VAL A 107 2.48 -13.34 -14.97
C VAL A 107 3.94 -12.94 -15.23
N PRO A 108 4.60 -12.20 -14.31
CA PRO A 108 6.05 -12.01 -14.32
C PRO A 108 6.80 -13.28 -13.92
N ASP A 109 7.08 -14.13 -14.90
CA ASP A 109 7.66 -15.46 -14.66
C ASP A 109 9.15 -15.41 -14.33
N LYS A 110 9.92 -14.61 -15.09
CA LYS A 110 11.39 -14.69 -15.10
C LYS A 110 12.00 -13.33 -15.34
N SER A 111 13.17 -13.10 -14.74
CA SER A 111 13.99 -11.93 -15.07
C SER A 111 15.47 -12.30 -15.07
N THR A 112 16.25 -11.63 -15.93
CA THR A 112 17.72 -11.68 -15.89
C THR A 112 18.29 -10.83 -14.76
N ASN A 113 17.47 -9.96 -14.14
CA ASN A 113 17.83 -9.27 -12.90
C ASN A 113 17.59 -10.21 -11.70
N PRO A 114 18.66 -10.64 -10.98
CA PRO A 114 18.53 -11.55 -9.85
C PRO A 114 17.78 -10.92 -8.66
N TYR A 115 17.61 -9.60 -8.64
CA TYR A 115 16.87 -8.84 -7.62
C TYR A 115 15.59 -8.21 -8.18
N SER A 116 15.00 -8.83 -9.21
CA SER A 116 13.78 -8.34 -9.83
C SER A 116 12.65 -8.15 -8.81
N GLN A 117 12.17 -6.92 -8.68
CA GLN A 117 11.03 -6.60 -7.84
C GLN A 117 9.72 -7.11 -8.45
N ASN A 118 9.64 -7.21 -9.79
CA ASN A 118 8.49 -7.83 -10.45
C ASN A 118 8.33 -9.31 -10.04
N VAL A 119 9.42 -10.09 -10.16
CA VAL A 119 9.41 -11.51 -9.80
C VAL A 119 9.21 -11.70 -8.29
N ARG A 120 9.86 -10.87 -7.46
CA ARG A 120 9.67 -10.91 -6.00
C ARG A 120 8.22 -10.63 -5.60
N LEU A 121 7.60 -9.60 -6.19
CA LEU A 121 6.19 -9.28 -5.94
C LEU A 121 5.26 -10.40 -6.43
N TRP A 122 5.55 -10.98 -7.59
CA TRP A 122 4.75 -12.09 -8.11
C TRP A 122 4.74 -13.29 -7.15
N LYS A 123 5.89 -13.67 -6.59
CA LYS A 123 5.99 -14.74 -5.59
C LYS A 123 5.17 -14.43 -4.33
N LEU A 124 5.30 -13.22 -3.80
CA LEU A 124 4.51 -12.77 -2.65
C LEU A 124 3.00 -12.84 -2.91
N TRP A 125 2.57 -12.59 -4.15
CA TRP A 125 1.17 -12.65 -4.54
C TRP A 125 0.67 -14.10 -4.67
N HIS A 126 1.35 -14.93 -5.46
CA HIS A 126 0.77 -16.22 -5.89
C HIS A 126 1.23 -17.42 -5.09
N GLU A 127 2.41 -17.37 -4.48
CA GLU A 127 2.97 -18.52 -3.75
C GLU A 127 2.67 -18.43 -2.25
N ASP A 128 2.69 -17.21 -1.68
CA ASP A 128 2.68 -17.02 -0.23
C ASP A 128 1.38 -16.42 0.36
N ASP A 129 0.33 -16.25 -0.44
CA ASP A 129 -0.99 -15.69 -0.03
C ASP A 129 -0.90 -14.32 0.67
N PHE A 130 -0.05 -13.42 0.16
CA PHE A 130 0.17 -12.07 0.70
C PHE A 130 0.46 -12.03 2.21
N PRO A 131 1.62 -12.55 2.66
CA PRO A 131 1.97 -12.50 4.06
C PRO A 131 2.11 -11.03 4.49
N LEU A 132 1.41 -10.66 5.56
CA LEU A 132 1.27 -9.28 6.01
C LEU A 132 2.63 -8.60 6.20
N GLU A 133 3.52 -9.24 6.98
CA GLU A 133 4.84 -8.70 7.30
C GLU A 133 5.78 -8.67 6.09
N ALA A 134 5.73 -9.67 5.21
CA ALA A 134 6.58 -9.68 4.02
C ALA A 134 6.16 -8.60 3.03
N THR A 135 4.85 -8.38 2.87
CA THR A 135 4.28 -7.33 2.02
C THR A 135 4.58 -5.94 2.59
N ARG A 136 4.41 -5.76 3.90
CA ARG A 136 4.82 -4.55 4.62
C ARG A 136 6.32 -4.27 4.45
N GLN A 137 7.18 -5.28 4.64
CA GLN A 137 8.63 -5.15 4.45
C GLN A 137 8.99 -4.81 3.00
N PHE A 138 8.30 -5.42 2.02
CA PHE A 138 8.49 -5.11 0.60
C PHE A 138 8.24 -3.62 0.31
N VAL A 139 7.19 -3.03 0.89
CA VAL A 139 6.91 -1.59 0.77
C VAL A 139 8.06 -0.76 1.34
N PHE A 140 8.58 -1.13 2.52
CA PHE A 140 9.71 -0.42 3.14
C PHE A 140 11.01 -0.51 2.34
N ASP A 141 11.31 -1.69 1.81
CA ASP A 141 12.48 -1.93 0.96
C ASP A 141 12.40 -1.09 -0.34
N ASN A 142 11.17 -0.86 -0.83
CA ASN A 142 10.89 -0.19 -2.10
C ASN A 142 10.24 1.19 -1.94
N ALA A 143 10.35 1.83 -0.77
CA ALA A 143 9.71 3.12 -0.47
C ALA A 143 10.16 4.26 -1.39
N ARG A 144 11.28 4.07 -2.10
CA ARG A 144 11.86 5.02 -3.05
C ARG A 144 11.42 4.82 -4.49
N ASN A 145 10.57 3.83 -4.74
CA ASN A 145 10.29 3.29 -6.07
C ASN A 145 8.77 3.09 -6.25
N ALA A 146 8.28 3.18 -7.48
CA ALA A 146 6.83 3.07 -7.76
C ALA A 146 6.22 1.74 -7.34
N ILE A 147 6.94 0.63 -7.48
CA ILE A 147 6.42 -0.69 -7.12
C ILE A 147 6.10 -0.81 -5.62
N GLY A 148 6.89 -0.16 -4.75
CA GLY A 148 6.59 -0.11 -3.32
C GLY A 148 5.29 0.64 -3.02
N TRP A 149 5.05 1.75 -3.72
CA TRP A 149 3.83 2.55 -3.55
C TRP A 149 2.60 1.93 -4.20
N MET A 150 2.78 1.14 -5.26
CA MET A 150 1.73 0.29 -5.82
C MET A 150 1.26 -0.76 -4.79
N VAL A 151 2.21 -1.36 -4.07
CA VAL A 151 1.91 -2.36 -3.03
C VAL A 151 1.31 -1.72 -1.78
N PHE A 152 1.82 -0.56 -1.38
CA PHE A 152 1.26 0.25 -0.30
C PHE A 152 -0.23 0.54 -0.51
N ASP A 153 -0.61 0.98 -1.71
CA ASP A 153 -1.98 1.43 -1.99
C ASP A 153 -3.01 0.29 -1.94
N ARG A 154 -2.58 -0.94 -2.28
CA ARG A 154 -3.52 -2.04 -2.56
C ARG A 154 -3.45 -3.22 -1.60
N TRP A 155 -2.28 -3.53 -1.03
CA TRP A 155 -2.06 -4.84 -0.40
C TRP A 155 -1.34 -4.79 0.95
N ALA A 156 -0.58 -3.73 1.25
CA ALA A 156 0.18 -3.68 2.50
C ALA A 156 -0.64 -3.09 3.66
N ALA A 157 -0.50 -3.69 4.84
CA ALA A 157 -0.84 -3.01 6.10
C ALA A 157 0.40 -2.27 6.59
N ILE A 158 0.36 -0.93 6.54
CA ILE A 158 1.37 -0.08 7.18
C ILE A 158 0.74 0.53 8.43
N TYR A 159 1.42 0.39 9.56
CA TYR A 159 0.85 0.80 10.83
C TYR A 159 0.86 2.34 11.02
N PRO A 160 -0.03 2.89 11.85
CA PRO A 160 -0.21 4.34 12.02
C PRO A 160 1.06 5.14 12.36
N ASP A 161 1.95 4.56 13.16
CA ASP A 161 3.23 5.12 13.60
C ASP A 161 4.35 5.02 12.54
N GLU A 162 4.10 4.27 11.48
CA GLU A 162 5.06 3.97 10.42
C GLU A 162 4.89 4.85 9.18
N LEU A 163 3.67 5.34 8.94
CA LEU A 163 3.31 6.10 7.74
C LEU A 163 4.21 7.32 7.51
N GLU A 164 4.57 8.03 8.57
CA GLU A 164 5.38 9.25 8.46
C GLU A 164 6.82 8.94 8.08
N THR A 165 7.40 7.90 8.69
CA THR A 165 8.73 7.39 8.33
C THR A 165 8.76 6.91 6.88
N LEU A 166 7.72 6.20 6.46
CA LEU A 166 7.60 5.71 5.09
C LEU A 166 7.51 6.88 4.09
N TYR A 167 6.65 7.87 4.36
CA TYR A 167 6.48 9.05 3.51
C TYR A 167 7.76 9.91 3.42
N GLN A 168 8.53 10.03 4.50
CA GLN A 168 9.80 10.77 4.51
C GLN A 168 10.90 10.10 3.66
N LYS A 169 10.87 8.77 3.51
CA LYS A 169 11.81 8.03 2.65
C LYS A 169 11.53 8.22 1.16
N THR A 170 10.35 8.72 0.79
CA THR A 170 9.92 8.83 -0.61
C THR A 170 10.57 10.02 -1.34
N PRO A 171 11.05 9.83 -2.58
CA PRO A 171 11.50 10.92 -3.44
C PRO A 171 10.44 12.03 -3.56
N SER A 172 10.87 13.29 -3.48
CA SER A 172 9.97 14.46 -3.64
C SER A 172 9.16 14.39 -4.92
N GLN A 173 9.79 14.00 -6.03
CA GLN A 173 9.14 13.88 -7.32
C GLN A 173 7.90 12.97 -7.27
N MET A 174 7.96 11.82 -6.57
CA MET A 174 6.80 10.95 -6.43
C MET A 174 5.74 11.56 -5.49
N ARG A 175 6.19 12.21 -4.41
CA ARG A 175 5.29 12.87 -3.45
C ARG A 175 4.45 13.96 -4.09
N ASP A 176 5.00 14.62 -5.10
CA ASP A 176 4.34 15.73 -5.81
C ASP A 176 3.45 15.27 -6.98
N SER A 177 3.62 14.03 -7.47
CA SER A 177 2.96 13.55 -8.70
C SER A 177 2.05 12.33 -8.53
N THR A 178 2.12 11.60 -7.42
CA THR A 178 1.39 10.34 -7.22
C THR A 178 0.19 10.56 -6.30
N SER A 179 -1.01 10.15 -6.72
CA SER A 179 -2.25 10.49 -6.01
C SER A 179 -2.33 9.87 -4.61
N VAL A 180 -1.89 8.62 -4.44
CA VAL A 180 -1.81 7.97 -3.12
C VAL A 180 -0.91 8.74 -2.15
N LEU A 181 0.23 9.26 -2.64
CA LEU A 181 1.17 10.03 -1.82
C LEU A 181 0.64 11.42 -1.46
N ILE A 182 -0.09 12.06 -2.39
CA ILE A 182 -0.77 13.33 -2.13
C ILE A 182 -1.88 13.13 -1.06
N GLY A 183 -2.64 12.04 -1.17
CA GLY A 183 -3.64 11.64 -0.18
C GLY A 183 -3.01 11.38 1.20
N LEU A 184 -1.92 10.62 1.24
CA LEU A 184 -1.17 10.36 2.47
C LEU A 184 -0.62 11.65 3.08
N LYS A 185 -0.07 12.56 2.28
CA LYS A 185 0.38 13.88 2.75
C LYS A 185 -0.75 14.63 3.45
N ARG A 186 -1.93 14.71 2.84
CA ARG A 186 -3.10 15.38 3.43
C ARG A 186 -3.48 14.77 4.78
N MET A 187 -3.38 13.45 4.92
CA MET A 187 -3.61 12.77 6.20
C MET A 187 -2.55 13.16 7.23
N LEU A 188 -1.27 13.06 6.86
CA LEU A 188 -0.15 13.39 7.75
C LEU A 188 -0.18 14.86 8.20
N ASP A 189 -0.56 15.79 7.33
CA ASP A 189 -0.70 17.21 7.66
C ASP A 189 -1.89 17.47 8.60
N ALA A 190 -2.98 16.71 8.47
CA ALA A 190 -4.22 16.93 9.21
C ALA A 190 -4.31 16.15 10.55
N THR A 191 -3.37 15.24 10.81
CA THR A 191 -3.42 14.29 11.92
C THR A 191 -2.06 14.12 12.57
N ARG A 192 -2.01 13.45 13.72
CA ARG A 192 -0.76 13.08 14.40
C ARG A 192 -0.78 11.60 14.77
N SER A 193 0.39 10.96 14.81
CA SER A 193 0.52 9.64 15.42
C SER A 193 0.39 9.78 16.94
N LEU A 194 -0.28 8.82 17.58
CA LEU A 194 -0.40 8.74 19.03
C LEU A 194 0.78 7.95 19.62
N LYS A 195 1.20 8.34 20.82
CA LYS A 195 2.19 7.63 21.63
C LYS A 195 1.59 7.27 22.98
N PRO A 196 2.07 6.21 23.66
CA PRO A 196 1.63 5.91 25.02
C PRO A 196 1.71 7.15 25.93
N GLY A 197 0.64 7.42 26.67
CA GLY A 197 0.43 8.61 27.49
C GLY A 197 -0.35 9.74 26.81
N ASP A 198 -0.47 9.74 25.47
CA ASP A 198 -1.26 10.75 24.77
C ASP A 198 -2.76 10.56 25.03
N HIS A 199 -3.50 11.67 25.15
CA HIS A 199 -4.96 11.60 25.14
C HIS A 199 -5.51 11.15 23.78
N PHE A 200 -6.65 10.45 23.82
CA PHE A 200 -7.39 10.05 22.62
C PHE A 200 -7.70 11.23 21.70
N ILE A 201 -7.89 10.94 20.41
CA ILE A 201 -8.36 11.90 19.42
C ILE A 201 -9.88 11.76 19.33
N ASP A 202 -10.59 12.80 19.73
CA ASP A 202 -12.05 12.77 19.71
C ASP A 202 -12.60 12.77 18.28
N PHE A 203 -13.73 12.09 18.07
CA PHE A 203 -14.40 11.97 16.79
C PHE A 203 -15.89 11.70 16.96
N LYS A 204 -16.66 12.03 15.91
CA LYS A 204 -18.09 11.79 15.86
C LYS A 204 -18.39 10.85 14.70
N GLN A 205 -18.98 9.70 15.00
CA GLN A 205 -19.32 8.68 14.00
C GLN A 205 -20.78 8.22 14.16
N VAL A 206 -21.40 7.78 13.08
CA VAL A 206 -22.75 7.21 13.12
C VAL A 206 -22.66 5.76 13.59
N GLU A 207 -23.56 5.34 14.46
CA GLU A 207 -23.70 3.94 14.84
C GLU A 207 -24.05 3.08 13.62
N TYR A 208 -23.60 1.83 13.61
CA TYR A 208 -23.70 0.95 12.45
C TYR A 208 -25.12 0.79 11.91
N ALA A 209 -26.11 0.74 12.80
CA ALA A 209 -27.53 0.63 12.46
C ALA A 209 -28.20 1.96 12.06
N GLU A 210 -27.43 3.02 11.79
CA GLU A 210 -27.89 4.38 11.45
C GLU A 210 -28.85 5.02 12.48
N LYS A 211 -28.76 4.60 13.74
CA LYS A 211 -29.65 5.09 14.81
C LYS A 211 -29.27 6.51 15.20
N ASP A 212 -28.11 6.64 15.84
CA ASP A 212 -27.60 7.90 16.38
C ASP A 212 -26.13 8.11 16.03
N SER A 213 -25.66 9.33 16.24
CA SER A 213 -24.24 9.65 16.17
C SER A 213 -23.62 9.65 17.57
N LEU A 214 -22.50 8.96 17.71
CA LEU A 214 -21.74 8.88 18.95
C LEU A 214 -20.52 9.82 18.88
N LEU A 215 -20.27 10.56 19.98
CA LEU A 215 -19.03 11.27 20.19
C LEU A 215 -18.10 10.41 21.04
N PHE A 216 -16.86 10.20 20.62
CA PHE A 216 -15.97 9.24 21.29
C PHE A 216 -15.67 9.65 22.74
N SER A 217 -15.58 10.95 23.02
CA SER A 217 -15.44 11.49 24.39
C SER A 217 -16.61 11.21 25.33
N ASP A 218 -17.78 10.80 24.81
CA ASP A 218 -18.91 10.38 25.66
C ASP A 218 -18.64 9.03 26.33
N ILE A 219 -17.60 8.31 25.88
CA ILE A 219 -17.17 7.01 26.40
C ILE A 219 -15.73 7.07 26.92
N ALA A 220 -14.80 7.54 26.08
CA ALA A 220 -13.39 7.59 26.44
C ALA A 220 -13.10 8.67 27.49
N GLY A 221 -12.31 8.34 28.50
CA GLY A 221 -12.00 9.23 29.62
C GLY A 221 -13.11 9.36 30.68
N GLN A 222 -14.15 8.52 30.61
CA GLN A 222 -15.28 8.54 31.56
C GLN A 222 -15.11 7.54 32.71
N GLY A 223 -13.87 7.25 33.11
CA GLY A 223 -13.57 6.39 34.27
C GLY A 223 -13.46 4.89 33.98
N HIS A 224 -13.66 4.47 32.73
CA HIS A 224 -13.48 3.08 32.29
C HIS A 224 -12.43 2.98 31.18
N PRO A 225 -11.60 1.92 31.16
CA PRO A 225 -10.75 1.64 30.02
C PRO A 225 -11.57 1.46 28.75
N VAL A 226 -11.01 1.86 27.60
CA VAL A 226 -11.67 1.76 26.30
C VAL A 226 -10.71 1.14 25.29
N CYS A 227 -11.16 0.11 24.57
CA CYS A 227 -10.48 -0.36 23.37
C CYS A 227 -11.22 0.20 22.15
N LEU A 228 -10.51 1.00 21.35
CA LEU A 228 -10.93 1.36 20.00
C LEU A 228 -10.33 0.34 19.03
N LEU A 229 -11.15 -0.62 18.62
CA LEU A 229 -10.77 -1.76 17.79
C LEU A 229 -11.27 -1.58 16.36
N PHE A 230 -10.40 -1.23 15.43
CA PHE A 230 -10.73 -1.19 14.02
C PHE A 230 -10.89 -2.61 13.49
N PHE A 231 -12.10 -2.96 13.05
CA PHE A 231 -12.39 -4.24 12.40
C PHE A 231 -12.62 -4.00 10.90
N LEU A 232 -11.57 -4.21 10.12
CA LEU A 232 -11.53 -3.88 8.68
C LEU A 232 -11.18 -5.07 7.80
N LYS A 233 -10.79 -6.19 8.40
CA LYS A 233 -10.39 -7.42 7.71
C LYS A 233 -11.23 -8.61 8.20
N PRO A 234 -12.31 -8.97 7.48
CA PRO A 234 -13.35 -9.86 7.97
C PRO A 234 -12.99 -11.35 7.99
N ASN A 235 -11.86 -11.75 7.39
CA ASN A 235 -11.34 -13.11 7.49
C ASN A 235 -10.57 -13.38 8.80
N GLU A 236 -10.35 -12.36 9.65
CA GLU A 236 -9.60 -12.46 10.91
C GLU A 236 -10.51 -12.39 12.15
N LYS A 237 -11.73 -12.93 12.06
CA LYS A 237 -12.74 -12.85 13.14
C LYS A 237 -12.29 -13.55 14.42
N ASP A 238 -11.62 -14.70 14.31
CA ASP A 238 -11.17 -15.47 15.47
C ASP A 238 -10.08 -14.74 16.26
N ALA A 239 -9.21 -14.00 15.57
CA ALA A 239 -8.24 -13.11 16.20
C ALA A 239 -8.94 -12.01 17.00
N VAL A 240 -9.96 -11.39 16.43
CA VAL A 240 -10.78 -10.37 17.10
C VAL A 240 -11.48 -10.94 18.34
N ARG A 241 -12.11 -12.12 18.25
CA ARG A 241 -12.74 -12.80 19.40
C ARG A 241 -11.73 -13.04 20.53
N THR A 242 -10.56 -13.55 20.17
CA THR A 242 -9.48 -13.85 21.11
C THR A 242 -8.98 -12.57 21.79
N GLU A 243 -8.77 -11.50 21.03
CA GLU A 243 -8.31 -10.22 21.59
C GLU A 243 -9.33 -9.62 22.56
N ILE A 244 -10.62 -9.58 22.20
CA ILE A 244 -11.66 -9.05 23.08
C ILE A 244 -11.73 -9.85 24.39
N LYS A 245 -11.61 -11.18 24.31
CA LYS A 245 -11.57 -12.04 25.50
C LYS A 245 -10.37 -11.70 26.39
N ASN A 246 -9.17 -11.62 25.82
CA ASN A 246 -7.94 -11.29 26.56
C ASN A 246 -8.04 -9.89 27.20
N LEU A 247 -8.58 -8.91 26.48
CA LEU A 247 -8.79 -7.55 26.99
C LEU A 247 -9.74 -7.55 28.18
N ARG A 248 -10.81 -8.35 28.17
CA ARG A 248 -11.77 -8.45 29.29
C ARG A 248 -11.20 -9.19 30.49
N GLU A 249 -10.33 -10.17 30.28
CA GLU A 249 -9.60 -10.83 31.37
C GLU A 249 -8.66 -9.83 32.07
N GLN A 250 -8.02 -8.95 31.31
CA GLN A 250 -7.12 -7.92 31.86
C GLN A 250 -7.86 -6.69 32.43
N TYR A 251 -8.96 -6.29 31.80
CA TYR A 251 -9.76 -5.11 32.12
C TYR A 251 -11.26 -5.48 32.13
N PRO A 252 -11.79 -5.97 33.27
CA PRO A 252 -13.17 -6.49 33.32
C PRO A 252 -14.26 -5.51 32.87
N ASP A 253 -14.07 -4.21 33.12
CA ASP A 253 -15.04 -3.16 32.80
C ASP A 253 -14.71 -2.41 31.49
N ILE A 254 -13.87 -2.99 30.62
CA ILE A 254 -13.47 -2.35 29.38
C ILE A 254 -14.65 -2.14 28.42
N ARG A 255 -14.72 -0.95 27.82
CA ARG A 255 -15.65 -0.65 26.73
C ARG A 255 -14.98 -0.96 25.40
N ILE A 256 -15.63 -1.75 24.55
CA ILE A 256 -15.13 -2.08 23.22
C ILE A 256 -15.91 -1.27 22.18
N ILE A 257 -15.19 -0.45 21.42
CA ILE A 257 -15.74 0.39 20.36
C ILE A 257 -15.16 -0.07 19.03
N VAL A 258 -16.01 -0.40 18.06
CA VAL A 258 -15.61 -1.05 16.81
C VAL A 258 -16.02 -0.23 15.59
N PRO A 259 -15.14 0.64 15.06
CA PRO A 259 -15.29 1.20 13.73
C PRO A 259 -15.06 0.11 12.67
N THR A 260 -16.00 -0.04 11.75
CA THR A 260 -15.96 -1.08 10.71
C THR A 260 -16.60 -0.62 9.39
N TYR A 261 -16.40 -1.38 8.32
CA TYR A 261 -17.10 -1.20 7.05
C TYR A 261 -18.50 -1.81 7.09
N ARG A 262 -19.36 -1.38 6.17
CA ARG A 262 -20.58 -2.12 5.85
C ARG A 262 -20.26 -3.30 4.96
N TYR A 263 -20.11 -4.46 5.57
CA TYR A 263 -19.90 -5.70 4.81
C TYR A 263 -21.21 -6.17 4.16
N PRO A 264 -21.21 -6.50 2.86
CA PRO A 264 -22.39 -7.00 2.19
C PRO A 264 -22.64 -8.48 2.46
N ASP A 265 -21.59 -9.25 2.76
CA ASP A 265 -21.67 -10.71 2.93
C ASP A 265 -22.36 -11.10 4.25
N PRO A 266 -23.13 -12.21 4.26
CA PRO A 266 -23.86 -12.65 5.45
C PRO A 266 -22.96 -12.95 6.65
N GLU A 267 -21.82 -13.59 6.41
CA GLU A 267 -20.93 -14.08 7.46
C GLU A 267 -20.32 -12.94 8.28
N SER A 268 -19.92 -11.84 7.63
CA SER A 268 -19.42 -10.64 8.30
C SER A 268 -20.53 -9.88 9.02
N LYS A 269 -21.76 -9.88 8.50
CA LYS A 269 -22.91 -9.27 9.19
C LYS A 269 -23.28 -10.04 10.46
N GLU A 270 -23.26 -11.38 10.40
CA GLU A 270 -23.46 -12.23 11.58
C GLU A 270 -22.40 -11.94 12.64
N PHE A 271 -21.15 -11.77 12.24
CA PHE A 271 -20.09 -11.42 13.19
C PHE A 271 -20.25 -10.01 13.78
N ILE A 272 -20.67 -9.02 12.99
CA ILE A 272 -21.00 -7.69 13.53
C ILE A 272 -22.14 -7.79 14.55
N HIS A 273 -23.15 -8.62 14.28
CA HIS A 273 -24.23 -8.87 15.22
C HIS A 273 -23.72 -9.52 16.51
N GLU A 274 -22.85 -10.53 16.41
CA GLU A 274 -22.18 -11.17 17.55
C GLU A 274 -21.40 -10.15 18.39
N LEU A 275 -20.64 -9.24 17.75
CA LEU A 275 -19.93 -8.16 18.44
C LEU A 275 -20.88 -7.26 19.25
N GLU A 276 -22.05 -6.93 18.69
CA GLU A 276 -23.06 -6.11 19.36
C GLU A 276 -23.76 -6.87 20.50
N THR A 277 -24.15 -8.14 20.32
CA THR A 277 -24.96 -8.88 21.29
C THR A 277 -24.15 -9.57 22.38
N ASP A 278 -23.12 -10.30 21.98
CA ASP A 278 -22.39 -11.23 22.85
C ASP A 278 -21.22 -10.51 23.50
N TYR A 279 -20.55 -9.66 22.71
CA TYR A 279 -19.48 -8.80 23.20
C TYR A 279 -19.94 -7.41 23.61
N GLN A 280 -21.23 -7.06 23.49
CA GLN A 280 -21.75 -5.75 23.91
C GLN A 280 -20.91 -4.57 23.40
N ALA A 281 -20.30 -4.73 22.22
CA ALA A 281 -19.44 -3.73 21.61
C ALA A 281 -20.29 -2.67 20.92
N THR A 282 -19.84 -1.42 20.98
CA THR A 282 -20.48 -0.34 20.22
C THR A 282 -19.92 -0.31 18.80
N ILE A 283 -20.76 -0.64 17.82
CA ILE A 283 -20.34 -0.72 16.42
C ILE A 283 -20.59 0.61 15.71
N LEU A 284 -19.56 1.14 15.06
CA LEU A 284 -19.58 2.41 14.34
C LEU A 284 -19.39 2.19 12.85
N ASP A 285 -20.21 2.85 12.03
CA ASP A 285 -20.09 2.82 10.57
C ASP A 285 -18.98 3.76 10.11
N ASP A 286 -17.83 3.22 9.74
CA ASP A 286 -16.68 3.98 9.20
C ASP A 286 -16.54 3.84 7.67
N SER A 287 -17.58 3.37 6.98
CA SER A 287 -17.57 3.12 5.53
C SER A 287 -17.85 4.37 4.69
N ARG A 288 -18.19 5.49 5.33
CA ARG A 288 -18.51 6.76 4.66
C ARG A 288 -17.22 7.46 4.19
N ARG A 289 -17.30 8.77 3.97
CA ARG A 289 -16.18 9.59 3.48
C ARG A 289 -14.94 9.43 4.39
N PHE A 290 -13.88 8.87 3.83
CA PHE A 290 -12.65 8.53 4.56
C PHE A 290 -12.08 9.71 5.34
N GLU A 291 -11.97 10.91 4.76
CA GLU A 291 -11.34 12.04 5.48
C GLU A 291 -12.18 12.62 6.64
N LYS A 292 -13.39 12.08 6.85
CA LYS A 292 -14.24 12.40 8.00
C LYS A 292 -14.37 11.24 8.99
N SER A 293 -13.67 10.13 8.73
CA SER A 293 -13.83 8.88 9.44
C SER A 293 -12.87 8.78 10.65
N ALA A 294 -13.17 7.84 11.55
CA ALA A 294 -12.27 7.50 12.65
C ALA A 294 -10.92 7.00 12.12
N ARG A 295 -10.92 6.17 11.06
CA ARG A 295 -9.69 5.68 10.42
C ARG A 295 -8.77 6.81 9.98
N TRP A 296 -9.29 7.88 9.39
CA TRP A 296 -8.47 9.04 9.03
C TRP A 296 -7.78 9.65 10.25
N LYS A 297 -8.54 9.95 11.30
CA LYS A 297 -8.01 10.56 12.53
C LYS A 297 -6.95 9.72 13.22
N TYR A 298 -7.12 8.40 13.18
CA TYR A 298 -6.22 7.41 13.78
C TYR A 298 -5.21 6.84 12.78
N ARG A 299 -5.03 7.46 11.61
CA ARG A 299 -4.03 7.09 10.60
C ARG A 299 -4.11 5.60 10.17
N ILE A 300 -5.32 5.02 10.14
CA ILE A 300 -5.56 3.66 9.65
C ILE A 300 -5.75 3.73 8.13
N TYR A 301 -4.67 3.45 7.38
CA TYR A 301 -4.64 3.46 5.93
C TYR A 301 -4.67 2.02 5.38
N GLY A 302 -5.80 1.60 4.81
CA GLY A 302 -6.01 0.24 4.29
C GLY A 302 -7.02 -0.57 5.09
N SER A 303 -7.00 -1.90 4.91
CA SER A 303 -7.96 -2.83 5.50
C SER A 303 -7.25 -3.91 6.32
N PHE A 304 -6.93 -3.57 7.56
CA PHE A 304 -6.35 -4.46 8.57
C PHE A 304 -6.97 -4.19 9.93
N ASN A 305 -6.94 -5.18 10.83
CA ASN A 305 -7.46 -5.01 12.18
C ASN A 305 -6.39 -4.40 13.09
N TYR A 306 -6.78 -3.42 13.90
CA TYR A 306 -5.83 -2.67 14.73
C TYR A 306 -6.53 -2.12 15.97
N GLU A 307 -5.85 -2.17 17.11
CA GLU A 307 -6.39 -1.68 18.37
C GLU A 307 -5.63 -0.48 18.93
N TYR A 308 -6.38 0.40 19.59
CA TYR A 308 -5.87 1.39 20.53
C TYR A 308 -6.52 1.17 21.87
N LEU A 309 -5.71 0.87 22.90
CA LEU A 309 -6.18 0.70 24.27
C LEU A 309 -5.94 2.00 25.05
N PHE A 310 -7.02 2.59 25.56
CA PHE A 310 -7.00 3.75 26.44
C PHE A 310 -7.34 3.35 27.88
N ASP A 311 -6.72 4.03 28.84
CA ASP A 311 -7.07 3.89 30.25
C ASP A 311 -8.35 4.66 30.63
N ALA A 312 -8.70 4.61 31.91
CA ALA A 312 -9.88 5.28 32.47
C ALA A 312 -9.86 6.81 32.34
N GLN A 313 -8.68 7.42 32.15
CA GLN A 313 -8.50 8.86 31.94
C GLN A 313 -8.43 9.21 30.44
N GLY A 314 -8.56 8.22 29.56
CA GLY A 314 -8.50 8.39 28.12
C GLY A 314 -7.08 8.60 27.60
N GLN A 315 -6.06 8.14 28.34
CA GLN A 315 -4.67 8.14 27.87
C GLN A 315 -4.34 6.83 27.18
N LEU A 316 -3.61 6.90 26.07
CA LEU A 316 -3.21 5.73 25.31
C LEU A 316 -2.25 4.87 26.15
N VAL A 317 -2.57 3.60 26.34
CA VAL A 317 -1.73 2.61 27.01
C VAL A 317 -0.84 1.90 26.00
N LYS A 318 -1.46 1.36 24.95
CA LYS A 318 -0.79 0.61 23.87
C LYS A 318 -1.61 0.66 22.59
N MET A 319 -0.94 0.33 21.50
CA MET A 319 -1.55 0.12 20.18
C MET A 319 -0.84 -1.04 19.50
N LYS A 320 -1.58 -1.89 18.78
CA LYS A 320 -1.03 -3.05 18.08
C LYS A 320 -1.96 -3.55 16.97
N PRO A 321 -1.43 -4.29 15.97
CA PRO A 321 -2.28 -5.08 15.08
C PRO A 321 -2.98 -6.22 15.84
N VAL A 322 -4.13 -6.63 15.33
CA VAL A 322 -4.88 -7.80 15.79
C VAL A 322 -4.84 -8.83 14.68
N LEU A 323 -4.06 -9.90 14.88
CA LEU A 323 -3.67 -10.88 13.86
C LEU A 323 -4.21 -12.28 14.19
#